data_AF-A0A4S1GRZ8-F1
#
_entry.id   AF-A0A4S1GRZ8-F1
#
_cell.length_a   1.000
_cell.length_b   1.000
_cell.length_c   1.000
_cell.angle_alpha   90.00
_cell.angle_beta   90.00
_cell.angle_gamma   90.00
#
_symmetry.space_group_name_H-M   'P 1'
#
loop_
_entity.id
_entity.type
_entity.pdbx_description
1 polymer ?
#
loop_
_entity_poly.entity_id
_entity_poly.type
_entity_poly.pdbx_seq_one_letter_code
_entity_poly.pdbx_strand_id
1 'polypeptide(L)' 'MRALLILLGLVALCPAAHAGDISSAYTDLDWKKDCVTYAQAEEGDGDWASLACAGYRGYPV' A
#
# COMPACT_ATOMS: atom_id res chain seq x y z
N MET A 1 34.78 -0.09 27.05
CA MET A 1 34.10 -1.41 26.89
C MET A 1 32.64 -1.40 27.36
N ARG A 2 32.32 -0.99 28.60
CA ARG A 2 30.92 -0.92 29.09
C ARG A 2 29.96 -0.09 28.20
N ALA A 3 30.37 1.10 27.77
CA ALA A 3 29.53 1.94 26.89
C ALA A 3 29.22 1.28 25.55
N LEU A 4 30.17 0.50 25.02
CA LEU A 4 30.00 -0.24 23.75
C LEU A 4 28.92 -1.32 23.89
N LEU A 5 28.91 -2.03 25.03
CA LEU A 5 27.92 -3.07 25.33
C LEU A 5 26.51 -2.50 25.50
N ILE A 6 26.39 -1.29 26.07
CA ILE A 6 25.10 -0.61 26.24
C ILE A 6 24.52 -0.20 24.88
N LEU A 7 25.35 0.36 23.99
CA LEU A 7 24.92 0.74 22.64
C LEU A 7 24.49 -0.48 21.81
N LEU A 8 25.22 -1.58 21.91
CA LEU A 8 24.87 -2.83 21.23
C LEU A 8 23.52 -3.38 21.72
N GLY A 9 23.27 -3.29 23.04
CA GLY A 9 21.99 -3.69 23.63
C GLY A 9 20.82 -2.83 23.16
N LEU A 10 21.02 -1.51 23.03
CA LEU A 10 19.97 -0.59 22.56
C LEU A 10 19.56 -0.88 21.11
N VAL A 11 20.51 -1.16 20.22
CA VAL A 11 20.22 -1.48 18.82
C VAL A 11 19.44 -2.79 18.68
N ALA A 12 19.70 -3.77 19.55
CA ALA A 12 18.97 -5.04 19.56
C ALA A 12 17.49 -4.91 19.98
N LEU A 13 17.13 -3.82 20.67
CA LEU A 13 15.76 -3.55 21.13
C LEU A 13 14.90 -2.81 20.09
N CYS A 14 15.46 -2.41 18.95
CA CYS A 14 14.72 -1.86 17.82
C CYS A 14 14.41 -3.00 16.84
N PRO A 15 13.25 -3.70 16.96
CA PRO A 15 12.82 -4.57 15.88
C PRO A 15 12.69 -3.71 14.63
N ALA A 16 13.23 -4.20 13.52
CA ALA A 16 12.96 -3.57 12.24
C ALA A 16 11.46 -3.72 11.99
N ALA A 17 10.72 -2.63 12.16
CA ALA A 17 9.35 -2.50 11.70
C ALA A 17 9.38 -2.50 10.17
N HIS A 18 9.68 -3.65 9.59
CA HIS A 18 9.42 -3.89 8.19
C HIS A 18 7.90 -3.86 8.05
N ALA A 19 7.39 -3.09 7.10
CA ALA A 19 6.06 -3.36 6.59
C ALA A 19 6.09 -4.84 6.17
N GLY A 20 5.39 -5.70 6.91
CA GLY A 20 5.18 -7.07 6.45
C GLY A 20 4.59 -6.97 5.05
N ASP A 21 4.92 -7.91 4.17
CA ASP A 21 4.38 -7.93 2.81
C ASP A 21 2.87 -7.71 2.90
N ILE A 22 2.39 -6.53 2.49
CA ILE A 22 0.96 -6.25 2.35
C ILE A 22 0.54 -7.05 1.12
N SER A 23 0.39 -8.35 1.31
CA SER A 23 -0.16 -9.26 0.33
C SER A 23 -1.64 -9.34 0.60
N SER A 24 -2.40 -8.56 -0.17
CA SER A 24 -3.82 -8.78 -0.28
C SER A 24 -4.01 -10.13 -0.99
N ALA A 25 -4.56 -11.12 -0.28
CA ALA A 25 -4.97 -12.40 -0.87
C ALA A 25 -6.06 -12.25 -1.97
N TYR A 26 -6.47 -11.01 -2.29
CA TYR A 26 -7.59 -10.63 -3.14
C TYR A 26 -7.22 -9.72 -4.31
N THR A 27 -5.93 -9.47 -4.60
CA THR A 27 -5.56 -8.32 -5.47
C THR A 27 -4.29 -8.55 -6.29
N ASP A 28 -4.42 -9.27 -7.41
CA ASP A 28 -3.82 -8.79 -8.66
C ASP A 28 -4.92 -7.97 -9.36
N LEU A 29 -5.04 -6.69 -8.99
CA LEU A 29 -6.02 -5.79 -9.59
C LEU A 29 -5.30 -4.94 -10.63
N ASP A 30 -5.56 -5.23 -11.90
CA ASP A 30 -5.15 -4.37 -12.99
C ASP A 30 -6.23 -3.31 -13.18
N TRP A 31 -6.02 -2.13 -12.61
CA TRP A 31 -7.00 -1.04 -12.67
C TRP A 31 -7.43 -0.65 -14.09
N LYS A 32 -6.64 -0.98 -15.12
CA LYS A 32 -7.00 -0.75 -16.52
C LYS A 32 -7.96 -1.80 -17.08
N LYS A 33 -7.99 -3.00 -16.48
CA LYS A 33 -8.82 -4.13 -16.90
C LYS A 33 -10.03 -4.34 -15.99
N ASP A 34 -9.83 -4.13 -14.69
CA ASP A 34 -10.75 -4.58 -13.63
C ASP A 34 -11.61 -3.45 -13.05
N CYS A 35 -11.36 -2.20 -13.46
CA CYS A 35 -12.04 -1.02 -12.95
C CYS A 35 -12.64 -0.16 -14.08
N VAL A 36 -13.72 0.54 -13.75
CA VAL A 36 -14.36 1.53 -14.62
C VAL A 36 -14.08 2.92 -14.07
N THR A 37 -13.54 3.81 -14.92
CA THR A 37 -13.42 5.24 -14.60
C THR A 37 -14.78 5.90 -14.72
N TYR A 38 -15.22 6.56 -13.66
CA TYR A 38 -16.51 7.30 -13.66
C TYR A 38 -16.34 8.80 -13.44
N ALA A 39 -15.16 9.27 -13.05
CA ALA A 39 -14.80 10.68 -13.03
C ALA A 39 -13.29 10.83 -13.28
N GLN A 40 -12.88 11.92 -13.92
CA GLN A 40 -11.49 12.24 -14.19
C GLN A 40 -11.30 13.74 -14.34
N ALA A 41 -10.07 14.21 -14.17
CA ALA A 41 -9.71 15.61 -14.30
C ALA A 41 -10.05 16.16 -15.70
N GLU A 42 -10.53 17.40 -15.74
CA GLU A 42 -10.60 18.20 -16.96
C GLU A 42 -9.27 18.96 -17.20
N GLU A 43 -9.17 19.63 -18.35
CA GLU A 43 -7.98 20.38 -18.71
C GLU A 43 -7.71 21.52 -17.71
N GLY A 44 -6.60 21.42 -16.98
CA GLY A 44 -6.20 22.39 -15.96
C GLY A 44 -6.51 21.97 -14.51
N ASP A 45 -7.26 20.89 -14.29
CA ASP A 45 -7.67 20.42 -12.95
C ASP A 45 -6.66 19.45 -12.28
N GLY A 46 -5.53 19.20 -12.93
CA GLY A 46 -4.48 18.29 -12.45
C GLY A 46 -4.62 16.86 -12.99
N ASP A 47 -4.02 15.88 -12.29
CA ASP A 47 -3.99 14.49 -12.71
C ASP A 47 -4.67 13.60 -11.66
N TRP A 48 -5.97 13.35 -11.85
CA TRP A 48 -6.75 12.49 -10.98
C TRP A 48 -7.86 11.77 -11.76
N ALA A 49 -8.25 10.59 -11.25
CA ALA A 49 -9.40 9.84 -11.72
C ALA A 49 -10.04 9.05 -10.58
N SER A 50 -11.36 8.89 -10.64
CA SER A 50 -12.13 8.05 -9.73
C SER A 50 -12.56 6.77 -10.45
N LEU A 51 -12.22 5.63 -9.84
CA LEU A 51 -12.36 4.30 -10.39
C LEU A 51 -13.28 3.48 -9.50
N ALA A 52 -14.13 2.64 -10.12
CA ALA A 52 -14.91 1.61 -9.43
C ALA A 52 -14.45 0.24 -9.91
N CYS A 53 -13.94 -0.57 -9.00
CA CYS A 53 -13.35 -1.87 -9.31
C CYS A 53 -14.28 -3.01 -8.93
N ALA A 54 -14.42 -3.99 -9.82
CA ALA A 54 -15.17 -5.20 -9.49
C ALA A 54 -14.37 -6.02 -8.48
N GLY A 55 -14.76 -5.99 -7.21
CA GLY A 55 -14.08 -6.79 -6.20
C GLY A 55 -14.42 -8.28 -6.31
N TYR A 56 -13.74 -9.09 -5.51
CA TYR A 56 -13.81 -10.54 -5.61
C TYR A 56 -15.22 -11.07 -5.24
N ARG A 57 -15.81 -11.87 -6.13
CA ARG A 57 -17.14 -12.50 -5.95
C ARG A 57 -18.30 -11.53 -5.68
N GLY A 58 -18.23 -10.30 -6.19
CA GLY A 58 -19.31 -9.32 -6.08
C GLY A 58 -19.30 -8.51 -4.78
N TYR A 59 -18.27 -8.66 -3.93
CA TYR A 59 -18.00 -7.70 -2.86
C TYR A 59 -17.20 -6.52 -3.42
N PRO A 60 -17.57 -5.26 -3.14
CA PRO A 60 -16.78 -4.11 -3.56
C PRO A 60 -15.43 -4.09 -2.83
N VAL A 61 -14.38 -3.68 -3.53
CA VAL A 61 -13.03 -3.40 -2.99
C VAL A 61 -12.82 -1.90 -2.84
#